data_AF-A0A0A2J3V6-F1
#
_entry.id   AF-A0A0A2J3V6-F1
#
_cell.length_a   1.000
_cell.length_b   1.000
_cell.length_c   1.000
_cell.angle_alpha   90.00
_cell.angle_beta   90.00
_cell.angle_gamma   90.00
#
_symmetry.space_group_name_H-M   'P 1'
#
loop_
_entity.id
_entity.type
_entity.pdbx_description
1 polymer ?
#
loop_
_entity_poly.entity_id
_entity_poly.type
_entity_poly.pdbx_seq_one_letter_code
_entity_poly.pdbx_strand_id
1 'polypeptide(L)'
;MEKQMSFHGNKSSMISDYDIGCPIPDVPESVFGEFNWFLSAITLGRILSQAYTCLFSVSAAFQSTEAHHVMIDEIDARLKKWRTAVPVGFRPGMPLHDSHSLSSSFTQPSIKMIVLHINFSYYALIIALARLDINISRQTQSRRQEKSKRLLMDTARAVVEGSKNVDIAAYTPNFILAVLPLAALFILFDFVVHNPTHPETRSNLALLDVAAGHFSLLDYKSGGFLPGSILTEFAHIARQFVRDFDVNQLRPPQQEPTELGSSITGFPPVDTEVSMQPSETNNDNTAVGLQHDMIESWSPRDFLYYPITPETTLHGAPENPRTTPYNIQTLFGFMVPEFGHDQ
;
A
#
# COMPACT_ATOMS: atom_id res chain seq x y z
N MET A 1 -0.39 -14.06 -17.83
CA MET A 1 0.94 -14.07 -17.15
C MET A 1 1.86 -12.99 -17.69
N GLU A 2 2.14 -12.92 -19.00
CA GLU A 2 3.02 -11.89 -19.58
C GLU A 2 2.59 -10.46 -19.20
N LYS A 3 1.33 -10.05 -19.47
CA LYS A 3 0.82 -8.71 -19.10
C LYS A 3 1.05 -8.32 -17.65
N GLN A 4 0.86 -9.27 -16.75
CA GLN A 4 1.03 -9.06 -15.33
C GLN A 4 2.51 -8.85 -14.99
N MET A 5 3.40 -9.68 -15.53
CA MET A 5 4.85 -9.52 -15.36
C MET A 5 5.34 -8.20 -15.96
N SER A 6 4.87 -7.82 -17.14
CA SER A 6 5.23 -6.58 -17.82
C SER A 6 4.76 -5.37 -17.01
N PHE A 7 3.50 -5.36 -16.56
CA PHE A 7 2.97 -4.30 -15.69
C PHE A 7 3.78 -4.15 -14.39
N HIS A 8 4.00 -5.26 -13.66
CA HIS A 8 4.79 -5.20 -12.43
C HIS A 8 6.26 -4.87 -12.67
N GLY A 9 6.79 -5.18 -13.85
CA GLY A 9 8.15 -4.82 -14.24
C GLY A 9 8.29 -3.40 -14.76
N ASN A 10 7.22 -2.60 -14.82
CA ASN A 10 7.17 -1.30 -15.53
C ASN A 10 7.69 -1.42 -16.97
N LYS A 11 7.35 -2.51 -17.64
CA LYS A 11 7.73 -2.78 -19.03
C LYS A 11 6.49 -2.76 -19.90
N SER A 12 6.66 -2.29 -21.14
CA SER A 12 5.65 -2.49 -22.15
C SER A 12 5.41 -3.98 -22.35
N SER A 13 4.14 -4.33 -22.56
CA SER A 13 3.82 -5.68 -22.97
C SER A 13 4.49 -5.99 -24.31
N MET A 14 5.03 -7.20 -24.43
CA MET A 14 5.64 -7.71 -25.65
C MET A 14 4.58 -8.06 -26.72
N ILE A 15 3.36 -8.40 -26.29
CA ILE A 15 2.25 -8.80 -27.15
C ILE A 15 1.16 -7.76 -27.02
N SER A 16 0.95 -6.92 -28.03
CA SER A 16 -0.09 -5.91 -27.93
C SER A 16 -1.50 -6.50 -27.94
N ASP A 17 -2.44 -5.88 -27.24
CA ASP A 17 -3.83 -6.36 -27.16
C ASP A 17 -4.54 -6.38 -28.52
N TYR A 18 -4.15 -5.51 -29.45
CA TYR A 18 -4.69 -5.47 -30.81
C TYR A 18 -4.13 -6.55 -31.73
N ASP A 19 -3.03 -7.22 -31.33
CA ASP A 19 -2.43 -8.34 -32.06
C ASP A 19 -3.01 -9.71 -31.60
N ILE A 20 -3.89 -9.72 -30.60
CA ILE A 20 -4.53 -10.93 -30.07
C ILE A 20 -5.85 -11.17 -30.81
N GLY A 21 -5.77 -11.96 -31.90
CA GLY A 21 -6.92 -12.34 -32.72
C GLY A 21 -7.49 -13.74 -32.44
N CYS A 22 -6.92 -14.50 -31.50
CA CYS A 22 -7.35 -15.87 -31.24
C CYS A 22 -8.62 -15.92 -30.36
N PRO A 23 -9.51 -16.92 -30.58
CA PRO A 23 -10.61 -17.18 -29.66
C PRO A 23 -10.07 -17.60 -28.29
N ILE A 24 -10.82 -17.31 -27.23
CA ILE A 24 -10.49 -17.76 -25.88
C ILE A 24 -10.60 -19.30 -25.86
N PRO A 25 -9.51 -20.02 -25.52
CA PRO A 25 -9.57 -21.48 -25.40
C PRO A 25 -10.58 -21.92 -24.34
N ASP A 26 -11.27 -23.02 -24.61
CA ASP A 26 -12.07 -23.70 -23.58
C ASP A 26 -11.12 -24.47 -22.65
N VAL A 27 -11.15 -24.14 -21.36
CA VAL A 27 -10.26 -24.70 -20.33
C VAL A 27 -11.13 -25.11 -19.15
N PRO A 28 -11.79 -26.28 -19.19
CA PRO A 28 -12.72 -26.70 -18.15
C PRO A 28 -12.06 -26.82 -16.77
N GLU A 29 -10.76 -27.13 -16.70
CA GLU A 29 -9.99 -27.21 -15.45
C GLU A 29 -9.82 -25.85 -14.76
N SER A 30 -10.07 -24.75 -15.47
CA SER A 30 -10.03 -23.40 -14.91
C SER A 30 -11.35 -22.95 -14.27
N VAL A 31 -12.38 -23.80 -14.33
CA VAL A 31 -13.71 -23.52 -13.82
C VAL A 31 -13.83 -24.08 -12.39
N PHE A 32 -14.02 -23.18 -11.43
CA PHE A 32 -14.20 -23.50 -10.01
C PHE A 32 -15.62 -23.11 -9.59
N GLY A 33 -16.53 -24.07 -9.63
CA GLY A 33 -17.96 -23.81 -9.46
C GLY A 33 -18.47 -22.88 -10.58
N GLU A 34 -19.00 -21.71 -10.21
CA GLU A 34 -19.47 -20.69 -11.16
C GLU A 34 -18.35 -19.75 -11.66
N PHE A 35 -17.12 -19.92 -11.17
CA PHE A 35 -16.03 -19.02 -11.45
C PHE A 35 -15.04 -19.56 -12.49
N ASN A 36 -15.00 -18.97 -13.67
CA ASN A 36 -13.93 -19.22 -14.64
C ASN A 36 -12.72 -18.33 -14.34
N TRP A 37 -11.72 -18.90 -13.66
CA TRP A 37 -10.50 -18.19 -13.28
C TRP A 37 -9.71 -17.73 -14.50
N PHE A 38 -9.60 -18.56 -15.54
CA PHE A 38 -8.80 -18.25 -16.72
C PHE A 38 -9.33 -17.01 -17.46
N LEU A 39 -10.65 -16.95 -17.67
CA LEU A 39 -11.32 -15.80 -18.28
C LEU A 39 -11.16 -14.54 -17.42
N SER A 40 -11.29 -14.68 -16.10
CA SER A 40 -11.09 -13.58 -15.17
C SER A 40 -9.65 -13.04 -15.21
N ALA A 41 -8.66 -13.92 -15.24
CA ALA A 41 -7.24 -13.57 -15.34
C ALA A 41 -6.89 -12.89 -16.67
N ILE A 42 -7.48 -13.34 -17.79
CA ILE A 42 -7.34 -12.67 -19.09
C ILE A 42 -7.93 -11.26 -19.03
N THR A 43 -9.12 -11.12 -18.46
CA THR A 43 -9.80 -9.83 -18.35
C THR A 43 -8.97 -8.85 -17.51
N LEU A 44 -8.46 -9.28 -16.36
CA LEU A 44 -7.56 -8.47 -15.54
C LEU A 44 -6.25 -8.14 -16.27
N GLY A 45 -5.68 -9.10 -17.01
CA GLY A 45 -4.48 -8.88 -17.82
C GLY A 45 -4.65 -7.77 -18.86
N ARG A 46 -5.82 -7.68 -19.51
CA ARG A 46 -6.14 -6.58 -20.43
C ARG A 46 -6.27 -5.24 -19.72
N ILE A 47 -6.92 -5.21 -18.55
CA ILE A 47 -7.00 -4.00 -17.72
C ILE A 47 -5.61 -3.51 -17.34
N LEU A 48 -4.71 -4.41 -16.93
CA LEU A 48 -3.31 -4.07 -16.63
C LEU A 48 -2.57 -3.53 -17.86
N SER A 49 -2.76 -4.14 -19.03
CA SER A 49 -2.15 -3.66 -20.26
C SER A 49 -2.58 -2.22 -20.59
N GLN A 50 -3.87 -1.94 -20.46
CA GLN A 50 -4.43 -0.62 -20.74
C GLN A 50 -4.02 0.40 -19.70
N ALA A 51 -4.02 0.02 -18.42
CA ALA A 51 -3.49 0.86 -17.35
C ALA A 51 -2.04 1.26 -17.67
N TYR A 52 -1.18 0.30 -18.05
CA TYR A 52 0.18 0.62 -18.45
C TYR A 52 0.23 1.63 -19.60
N THR A 53 -0.43 1.33 -20.73
CA THR A 53 -0.38 2.19 -21.92
C THR A 53 -0.90 3.60 -21.64
N CYS A 54 -2.02 3.73 -20.93
CA CYS A 54 -2.71 5.00 -20.70
C CYS A 54 -2.11 5.83 -19.55
N LEU A 55 -1.48 5.20 -18.56
CA LEU A 55 -1.11 5.87 -17.29
C LEU A 55 0.36 5.74 -16.89
N PHE A 56 1.06 4.70 -17.34
CA PHE A 56 2.43 4.39 -16.87
C PHE A 56 3.46 4.31 -18.00
N SER A 57 3.04 4.51 -19.26
CA SER A 57 3.95 4.56 -20.39
C SER A 57 4.71 5.88 -20.43
N VAL A 58 5.85 5.90 -21.12
CA VAL A 58 6.61 7.14 -21.36
C VAL A 58 5.74 8.18 -22.06
N SER A 59 4.88 7.77 -23.00
CA SER A 59 3.95 8.67 -23.68
C SER A 59 2.86 9.20 -22.74
N ALA A 60 2.43 8.41 -21.75
CA ALA A 60 1.46 8.87 -20.75
C ALA A 60 2.03 9.99 -19.87
N ALA A 61 3.33 9.96 -19.58
CA ALA A 61 4.00 10.99 -18.78
C ALA A 61 3.89 12.42 -19.35
N PHE A 62 3.66 12.54 -20.66
CA PHE A 62 3.48 13.84 -21.32
C PHE A 62 2.02 14.35 -21.34
N GLN A 63 1.07 13.62 -20.75
CA GLN A 63 -0.33 14.04 -20.71
C GLN A 63 -0.59 15.08 -19.62
N SER A 64 -1.65 15.89 -19.77
CA SER A 64 -2.05 16.86 -18.75
C SER A 64 -2.55 16.15 -17.48
N THR A 65 -2.57 16.88 -16.35
CA THR A 65 -3.10 16.35 -15.08
C THR A 65 -4.57 15.93 -15.20
N GLU A 66 -5.38 16.74 -15.90
CA GLU A 66 -6.80 16.46 -16.12
C GLU A 66 -6.99 15.20 -16.98
N ALA A 67 -6.16 15.02 -18.01
CA ALA A 67 -6.19 13.83 -18.85
C ALA A 67 -5.85 12.56 -18.03
N HIS A 68 -4.85 12.65 -17.14
CA HIS A 68 -4.53 11.56 -16.23
C HIS A 68 -5.69 11.22 -15.28
N HIS A 69 -6.37 12.22 -14.69
CA HIS A 69 -7.52 11.96 -13.82
C HIS A 69 -8.64 11.24 -14.57
N VAL A 70 -8.95 11.65 -15.80
CA VAL A 70 -9.95 10.97 -16.66
C VAL A 70 -9.55 9.52 -16.90
N MET A 71 -8.28 9.27 -17.25
CA MET A 71 -7.79 7.90 -17.52
C MET A 71 -7.75 7.03 -16.25
N ILE A 72 -7.39 7.60 -15.08
CA ILE A 72 -7.46 6.91 -13.79
C ILE A 72 -8.89 6.47 -13.49
N ASP A 73 -9.86 7.38 -13.67
CA ASP A 73 -11.27 7.10 -13.42
C ASP A 73 -11.82 6.04 -14.39
N GLU A 74 -11.38 6.04 -15.65
CA GLU A 74 -11.73 4.99 -16.62
C GLU A 74 -11.20 3.62 -16.21
N ILE A 75 -9.91 3.53 -15.84
CA ILE A 75 -9.31 2.26 -15.41
C ILE A 75 -9.95 1.77 -14.10
N ASP A 76 -10.23 2.65 -13.15
CA ASP A 76 -10.92 2.30 -11.90
C ASP A 76 -12.34 1.78 -12.16
N ALA A 77 -13.10 2.41 -13.05
CA ALA A 77 -14.44 1.94 -13.44
C ALA A 77 -14.40 0.53 -14.06
N ARG A 78 -13.41 0.25 -14.91
CA ARG A 78 -13.21 -1.07 -15.52
C ARG A 78 -12.80 -2.11 -14.48
N LEU A 79 -11.93 -1.75 -13.55
CA LEU A 79 -11.49 -2.63 -12.46
C LEU A 79 -12.67 -2.96 -11.53
N LYS A 80 -13.50 -1.97 -11.18
CA LYS A 80 -14.74 -2.17 -10.39
C LYS A 80 -15.74 -3.07 -11.11
N LYS A 81 -15.94 -2.88 -12.42
CA LYS A 81 -16.79 -3.75 -13.23
C LYS A 81 -16.28 -5.20 -13.25
N TRP A 82 -14.98 -5.40 -13.41
CA TRP A 82 -14.39 -6.73 -13.32
C TRP A 82 -14.56 -7.33 -11.92
N ARG A 83 -14.26 -6.57 -10.85
CA ARG A 83 -14.38 -7.03 -9.45
C ARG A 83 -15.81 -7.46 -9.11
N THR A 84 -16.81 -6.73 -9.56
CA THR A 84 -18.23 -7.05 -9.33
C THR A 84 -18.69 -8.28 -10.11
N ALA A 85 -18.08 -8.57 -11.26
CA ALA A 85 -18.33 -9.80 -12.02
C ALA A 85 -17.69 -11.05 -11.36
N VAL A 86 -16.65 -10.88 -10.53
CA VAL A 86 -16.07 -11.99 -9.77
C VAL A 86 -17.05 -12.45 -8.67
N PRO A 87 -17.36 -13.76 -8.56
CA PRO A 87 -18.23 -14.29 -7.51
C PRO A 87 -17.70 -14.00 -6.11
N VAL A 88 -18.60 -13.85 -5.13
CA VAL A 88 -18.28 -13.37 -3.77
C VAL A 88 -17.14 -14.15 -3.12
N GLY A 89 -17.08 -15.46 -3.33
CA GLY A 89 -16.02 -16.33 -2.80
C GLY A 89 -14.60 -16.06 -3.28
N PHE A 90 -14.48 -15.45 -4.46
CA PHE A 90 -13.20 -15.14 -5.11
C PHE A 90 -12.96 -13.63 -5.20
N ARG A 91 -13.94 -12.82 -4.79
CA ARG A 91 -13.95 -11.38 -5.02
C ARG A 91 -12.85 -10.69 -4.21
N PRO A 92 -11.98 -9.88 -4.86
CA PRO A 92 -10.97 -9.11 -4.14
C PRO A 92 -11.58 -8.21 -3.05
N GLY A 93 -10.85 -8.00 -1.95
CA GLY A 93 -11.22 -7.05 -0.91
C GLY A 93 -12.39 -7.47 -0.01
N MET A 94 -12.83 -8.73 -0.07
CA MET A 94 -13.70 -9.31 0.95
C MET A 94 -12.84 -9.95 2.04
N PRO A 95 -13.18 -9.80 3.33
CA PRO A 95 -12.49 -10.51 4.40
C PRO A 95 -12.53 -12.02 4.10
N LEU A 96 -11.36 -12.65 4.07
CA LEU A 96 -11.23 -14.11 3.86
C LEU A 96 -11.91 -14.95 4.96
N HIS A 97 -12.49 -14.32 5.98
CA HIS A 97 -13.04 -14.94 7.19
C HIS A 97 -14.56 -15.18 7.17
N ASP A 98 -15.35 -14.44 6.37
CA ASP A 98 -16.83 -14.48 6.46
C ASP A 98 -17.49 -15.45 5.46
N SER A 99 -16.73 -16.37 4.88
CA SER A 99 -17.32 -17.41 4.04
C SER A 99 -17.53 -18.70 4.83
N HIS A 100 -18.55 -18.70 5.69
CA HIS A 100 -19.12 -19.92 6.27
C HIS A 100 -19.59 -20.95 5.20
N SER A 101 -19.57 -20.59 3.92
CA SER A 101 -19.87 -21.46 2.77
C SER A 101 -18.63 -21.97 2.02
N LEU A 102 -17.42 -21.43 2.23
CA LEU A 102 -16.20 -21.83 1.50
C LEU A 102 -15.07 -22.35 2.40
N SER A 103 -15.25 -22.38 3.72
CA SER A 103 -14.26 -22.90 4.65
C SER A 103 -13.85 -24.35 4.36
N SER A 104 -14.69 -25.16 3.71
CA SER A 104 -14.31 -26.50 3.23
C SER A 104 -13.55 -26.47 1.89
N SER A 105 -13.81 -25.48 1.02
CA SER A 105 -13.20 -25.34 -0.32
C SER A 105 -11.83 -24.64 -0.28
N PHE A 106 -11.57 -23.79 0.71
CA PHE A 106 -10.24 -23.21 0.96
C PHE A 106 -9.18 -24.23 1.39
N THR A 107 -9.58 -25.47 1.65
CA THR A 107 -8.68 -26.59 1.91
C THR A 107 -7.87 -26.98 0.66
N GLN A 108 -8.37 -26.71 -0.55
CA GLN A 108 -7.66 -27.06 -1.77
C GLN A 108 -6.58 -26.00 -2.08
N PRO A 109 -5.28 -26.37 -2.18
CA PRO A 109 -4.20 -25.43 -2.42
C PRO A 109 -4.36 -24.59 -3.71
N SER A 110 -4.99 -25.15 -4.75
CA SER A 110 -5.25 -24.46 -6.01
C SER A 110 -6.24 -23.30 -5.87
N ILE A 111 -7.37 -23.51 -5.18
CA ILE A 111 -8.38 -22.46 -4.91
C ILE A 111 -7.76 -21.34 -4.10
N LYS A 112 -7.02 -21.70 -3.05
CA LYS A 112 -6.30 -20.75 -2.20
C LYS A 112 -5.32 -19.90 -3.03
N MET A 113 -4.55 -20.52 -3.91
CA MET A 113 -3.61 -19.81 -4.79
C MET A 113 -4.34 -18.88 -5.77
N ILE A 114 -5.46 -19.31 -6.35
CA ILE A 114 -6.29 -18.48 -7.24
C ILE A 114 -6.80 -17.23 -6.52
N VAL A 115 -7.34 -17.39 -5.31
CA VAL A 115 -7.83 -16.27 -4.51
C VAL A 115 -6.69 -15.30 -4.17
N LEU A 116 -5.53 -15.83 -3.77
CA LEU A 116 -4.35 -15.00 -3.50
C LEU A 116 -3.91 -14.22 -4.75
N HIS A 117 -3.84 -14.88 -5.91
CA HIS A 117 -3.52 -14.23 -7.17
C HIS A 117 -4.48 -13.09 -7.51
N ILE A 118 -5.78 -13.35 -7.45
CA ILE A 118 -6.83 -12.36 -7.74
C ILE A 118 -6.71 -11.14 -6.82
N ASN A 119 -6.59 -11.39 -5.52
CA ASN A 119 -6.48 -10.33 -4.52
C ASN A 119 -5.21 -9.51 -4.73
N PHE A 120 -4.06 -10.15 -4.85
CA PHE A 120 -2.77 -9.47 -4.93
C PHE A 120 -2.63 -8.69 -6.25
N SER A 121 -3.08 -9.25 -7.37
CA SER A 121 -3.10 -8.52 -8.64
C SER A 121 -4.05 -7.32 -8.61
N TYR A 122 -5.21 -7.44 -7.96
CA TYR A 122 -6.12 -6.31 -7.74
C TYR A 122 -5.49 -5.22 -6.87
N TYR A 123 -4.94 -5.58 -5.71
CA TYR A 123 -4.31 -4.63 -4.79
C TYR A 123 -3.11 -3.93 -5.42
N ALA A 124 -2.32 -4.62 -6.24
CA ALA A 124 -1.19 -4.02 -6.93
C ALA A 124 -1.63 -2.90 -7.90
N LEU A 125 -2.71 -3.11 -8.65
CA LEU A 125 -3.24 -2.07 -9.52
C LEU A 125 -3.85 -0.91 -8.72
N ILE A 126 -4.53 -1.19 -7.59
CA ILE A 126 -5.04 -0.13 -6.72
C ILE A 126 -3.90 0.72 -6.14
N ILE A 127 -2.83 0.09 -5.65
CA ILE A 127 -1.62 0.80 -5.19
C ILE A 127 -1.04 1.66 -6.34
N ALA A 128 -1.02 1.14 -7.57
CA ALA A 128 -0.57 1.86 -8.76
C ALA A 128 -1.33 3.15 -9.00
N LEU A 129 -2.66 3.03 -9.08
CA LEU A 129 -3.54 4.13 -9.36
C LEU A 129 -3.50 5.15 -8.23
N ALA A 130 -3.52 4.70 -6.98
CA ALA A 130 -3.48 5.58 -5.81
C ALA A 130 -2.15 6.36 -5.73
N ARG A 131 -1.00 5.70 -5.96
CA ARG A 131 0.30 6.39 -5.99
C ARG A 131 0.36 7.39 -7.13
N LEU A 132 -0.08 7.04 -8.34
CA LEU A 132 -0.10 7.95 -9.48
C LEU A 132 -0.97 9.19 -9.20
N ASP A 133 -2.18 8.97 -8.68
CA ASP A 133 -3.13 10.04 -8.37
C ASP A 133 -2.58 11.01 -7.30
N ILE A 134 -1.90 10.49 -6.28
CA ILE A 134 -1.20 11.30 -5.26
C ILE A 134 -0.07 12.12 -5.89
N ASN A 135 0.72 11.52 -6.78
CA ASN A 135 1.87 12.16 -7.44
C ASN A 135 1.47 13.27 -8.42
N ILE A 136 0.39 13.10 -9.16
CA ILE A 136 -0.06 14.09 -10.13
C ILE A 136 -0.79 15.24 -9.42
N SER A 137 -1.49 14.95 -8.31
CA SER A 137 -2.27 15.94 -7.56
C SER A 137 -1.44 16.74 -6.53
N ARG A 138 -0.11 16.86 -6.73
CA ARG A 138 0.85 17.42 -5.75
C ARG A 138 0.51 18.81 -5.21
N GLN A 139 -0.17 19.64 -6.00
CA GLN A 139 -0.38 21.06 -5.69
C GLN A 139 -1.75 21.36 -5.07
N THR A 140 -2.60 20.35 -4.89
CA THR A 140 -3.96 20.57 -4.35
C THR A 140 -4.20 19.62 -3.20
N GLN A 141 -4.27 20.14 -1.96
CA GLN A 141 -4.88 19.41 -0.85
C GLN A 141 -6.38 19.25 -1.13
N SER A 142 -6.67 18.27 -1.97
CA SER A 142 -8.01 18.00 -2.49
C SER A 142 -8.60 16.79 -1.78
N ARG A 143 -9.94 16.75 -1.74
CA ARG A 143 -10.67 15.57 -1.28
C ARG A 143 -10.28 14.30 -2.06
N ARG A 144 -9.91 14.44 -3.34
CA ARG A 144 -9.42 13.34 -4.19
C ARG A 144 -8.10 12.79 -3.66
N GLN A 145 -7.14 13.66 -3.36
CA GLN A 145 -5.84 13.26 -2.83
C GLN A 145 -5.98 12.51 -1.49
N GLU A 146 -6.85 12.98 -0.60
CA GLU A 146 -7.09 12.31 0.69
C GLU A 146 -7.77 10.93 0.50
N LYS A 147 -8.75 10.83 -0.41
CA LYS A 147 -9.34 9.53 -0.80
C LYS A 147 -8.25 8.56 -1.29
N SER A 148 -7.34 9.02 -2.13
CA SER A 148 -6.26 8.19 -2.68
C SER A 148 -5.23 7.78 -1.63
N LYS A 149 -4.90 8.65 -0.66
CA LYS A 149 -4.04 8.29 0.49
C LYS A 149 -4.67 7.21 1.37
N ARG A 150 -5.96 7.36 1.72
CA ARG A 150 -6.68 6.34 2.50
C ARG A 150 -6.77 5.03 1.74
N LEU A 151 -7.12 5.08 0.46
CA LEU A 151 -7.15 3.90 -0.40
C LEU A 151 -5.78 3.20 -0.47
N LEU A 152 -4.68 3.96 -0.56
CA LEU A 152 -3.32 3.43 -0.55
C LEU A 152 -3.00 2.73 0.78
N MET A 153 -3.32 3.37 1.91
CA MET A 153 -3.14 2.80 3.25
C MET A 153 -3.94 1.51 3.42
N ASP A 154 -5.26 1.57 3.19
CA ASP A 154 -6.17 0.42 3.39
C ASP A 154 -5.81 -0.75 2.48
N THR A 155 -5.37 -0.47 1.25
CA THR A 155 -4.89 -1.51 0.34
C THR A 155 -3.60 -2.16 0.84
N ALA A 156 -2.65 -1.38 1.35
CA ALA A 156 -1.44 -1.92 1.95
C ALA A 156 -1.75 -2.78 3.18
N ARG A 157 -2.70 -2.37 4.03
CA ARG A 157 -3.19 -3.18 5.15
C ARG A 157 -3.76 -4.51 4.68
N ALA A 158 -4.62 -4.49 3.67
CA ALA A 158 -5.23 -5.69 3.10
C ALA A 158 -4.19 -6.66 2.50
N VAL A 159 -3.10 -6.15 1.91
CA VAL A 159 -1.97 -6.98 1.45
C VAL A 159 -1.26 -7.65 2.62
N VAL A 160 -0.96 -6.92 3.68
CA VAL A 160 -0.28 -7.47 4.88
C VAL A 160 -1.17 -8.48 5.59
N GLU A 161 -2.46 -8.21 5.75
CA GLU A 161 -3.40 -9.17 6.31
C GLU A 161 -3.58 -10.39 5.40
N GLY A 162 -3.49 -10.21 4.09
CA GLY A 162 -3.52 -11.29 3.11
C GLY A 162 -2.27 -12.17 3.13
N SER A 163 -1.10 -11.60 3.48
CA SER A 163 0.18 -12.32 3.49
C SER A 163 0.20 -13.48 4.49
N LYS A 164 -0.56 -13.38 5.59
CA LYS A 164 -0.73 -14.47 6.57
C LYS A 164 -1.26 -15.78 5.95
N ASN A 165 -1.97 -15.67 4.83
CA ASN A 165 -2.54 -16.81 4.13
C ASN A 165 -1.59 -17.34 3.06
N VAL A 166 -0.48 -16.68 2.75
CA VAL A 166 0.45 -17.11 1.70
C VAL A 166 1.21 -18.35 2.17
N ASP A 167 1.19 -19.42 1.36
CA ASP A 167 2.07 -20.55 1.62
C ASP A 167 3.47 -20.25 1.08
N ILE A 168 4.45 -20.33 1.96
CA ILE A 168 5.85 -20.14 1.63
C ILE A 168 6.40 -21.48 1.13
N ALA A 169 6.36 -21.64 -0.19
CA ALA A 169 6.73 -22.83 -0.93
C ALA A 169 7.19 -22.47 -2.34
N ALA A 170 7.92 -23.37 -3.01
CA ALA A 170 8.51 -23.12 -4.33
C ALA A 170 7.50 -22.86 -5.45
N TYR A 171 6.25 -23.28 -5.29
CA TYR A 171 5.18 -23.07 -6.28
C TYR A 171 4.53 -21.67 -6.17
N THR A 172 4.77 -20.95 -5.07
CA THR A 172 4.20 -19.62 -4.84
C THR A 172 5.00 -18.56 -5.58
N PRO A 173 4.38 -17.76 -6.46
CA PRO A 173 5.11 -16.73 -7.19
C PRO A 173 5.74 -15.67 -6.29
N ASN A 174 6.98 -15.27 -6.58
CA ASN A 174 7.72 -14.24 -5.84
C ASN A 174 6.95 -12.94 -5.67
N PHE A 175 6.09 -12.61 -6.63
CA PHE A 175 5.23 -11.43 -6.58
C PHE A 175 4.30 -11.45 -5.35
N ILE A 176 3.66 -12.59 -5.08
CA ILE A 176 2.77 -12.79 -3.93
C ILE A 176 3.59 -13.03 -2.67
N LEU A 177 4.69 -13.78 -2.80
CA LEU A 177 5.53 -14.18 -1.69
C LEU A 177 6.26 -13.00 -1.03
N ALA A 178 6.78 -12.07 -1.82
CA ALA A 178 7.72 -11.06 -1.34
C ALA A 178 7.48 -9.66 -1.91
N VAL A 179 7.29 -9.51 -3.23
CA VAL A 179 7.29 -8.17 -3.86
C VAL A 179 6.13 -7.31 -3.37
N LEU A 180 4.90 -7.81 -3.43
CA LEU A 180 3.74 -7.02 -3.00
C LEU A 180 3.68 -6.83 -1.46
N PRO A 181 3.94 -7.85 -0.62
CA PRO A 181 4.08 -7.65 0.82
C PRO A 181 5.15 -6.64 1.20
N LEU A 182 6.26 -6.60 0.46
CA LEU A 182 7.35 -5.65 0.71
C LEU A 182 6.91 -4.22 0.37
N ALA A 183 6.26 -4.03 -0.78
CA ALA A 183 5.67 -2.75 -1.14
C ALA A 183 4.68 -2.26 -0.08
N ALA A 184 3.81 -3.14 0.42
CA ALA A 184 2.85 -2.82 1.46
C ALA A 184 3.52 -2.45 2.80
N LEU A 185 4.57 -3.18 3.20
CA LEU A 185 5.38 -2.84 4.39
C LEU A 185 5.92 -1.40 4.29
N PHE A 186 6.51 -1.03 3.15
CA PHE A 186 7.04 0.32 2.97
C PHE A 186 5.94 1.39 2.97
N ILE A 187 4.80 1.14 2.33
CA ILE A 187 3.66 2.07 2.34
C ILE A 187 3.20 2.33 3.78
N LEU A 188 3.02 1.28 4.58
CA LEU A 188 2.60 1.44 5.98
C LEU A 188 3.69 2.14 6.82
N PHE A 189 4.96 1.82 6.58
CA PHE A 189 6.08 2.49 7.23
C PHE A 189 6.09 3.99 6.92
N ASP A 190 5.91 4.38 5.65
CA ASP A 190 5.79 5.77 5.23
C ASP A 190 4.64 6.47 5.98
N PHE A 191 3.46 5.85 6.06
CA PHE A 191 2.33 6.43 6.81
C PHE A 191 2.64 6.60 8.30
N VAL A 192 3.34 5.66 8.94
CA VAL A 192 3.73 5.78 10.36
C VAL A 192 4.69 6.95 10.58
N VAL A 193 5.75 7.03 9.77
CA VAL A 193 6.78 8.08 9.91
C VAL A 193 6.21 9.47 9.67
N HIS A 194 5.27 9.58 8.74
CA HIS A 194 4.72 10.86 8.32
C HIS A 194 3.49 11.31 9.12
N ASN A 195 2.89 10.41 9.90
CA ASN A 195 1.68 10.70 10.69
C ASN A 195 1.78 10.15 12.12
N PRO A 196 2.85 10.45 12.88
CA PRO A 196 3.13 9.78 14.16
C PRO A 196 2.00 9.90 15.20
N THR A 197 1.22 10.99 15.17
CA THR A 197 0.11 11.25 16.10
C THR A 197 -1.27 10.87 15.58
N HIS A 198 -1.37 10.38 14.34
CA HIS A 198 -2.65 10.04 13.74
C HIS A 198 -3.23 8.76 14.37
N PRO A 199 -4.56 8.65 14.59
CA PRO A 199 -5.18 7.49 15.23
C PRO A 199 -4.86 6.17 14.51
N GLU A 200 -4.71 6.21 13.19
CA GLU A 200 -4.39 5.06 12.33
C GLU A 200 -2.97 4.50 12.54
N THR A 201 -2.05 5.27 13.13
CA THR A 201 -0.64 4.90 13.26
C THR A 201 -0.44 3.69 14.16
N ARG A 202 -1.25 3.55 15.21
CA ARG A 202 -1.20 2.37 16.09
C ARG A 202 -1.56 1.09 15.34
N SER A 203 -2.59 1.15 14.49
CA SER A 203 -2.99 0.03 13.63
C SER A 203 -1.89 -0.31 12.61
N ASN A 204 -1.31 0.71 11.97
CA ASN A 204 -0.20 0.51 11.03
C ASN A 204 1.03 -0.11 11.69
N LEU A 205 1.38 0.28 12.92
CA LEU A 205 2.47 -0.34 13.68
C LEU A 205 2.23 -1.82 13.95
N ALA A 206 1.01 -2.21 14.35
CA ALA A 206 0.67 -3.61 14.57
C ALA A 206 0.77 -4.43 13.27
N LEU A 207 0.38 -3.86 12.13
CA LEU A 207 0.50 -4.51 10.82
C LEU A 207 1.95 -4.61 10.35
N LEU A 208 2.82 -3.65 10.70
CA LEU A 208 4.26 -3.79 10.44
C LEU A 208 4.87 -5.00 11.17
N ASP A 209 4.37 -5.35 12.37
CA ASP A 209 4.78 -6.60 13.04
C ASP A 209 4.31 -7.86 12.32
N VAL A 210 3.08 -7.84 11.79
CA VAL A 210 2.56 -8.95 10.97
C VAL A 210 3.43 -9.14 9.72
N ALA A 211 3.78 -8.05 9.04
CA ALA A 211 4.66 -8.09 7.88
C ALA A 211 6.07 -8.59 8.23
N ALA A 212 6.65 -8.12 9.35
CA ALA A 212 7.93 -8.60 9.87
C ALA A 212 7.91 -10.12 10.14
N GLY A 213 6.82 -10.64 10.72
CA GLY A 213 6.62 -12.06 10.95
C GLY A 213 6.58 -12.87 9.65
N HIS A 214 5.86 -12.38 8.62
CA HIS A 214 5.84 -12.99 7.29
C HIS A 214 7.25 -13.10 6.68
N PHE A 215 8.04 -12.03 6.73
CA PHE A 215 9.40 -12.02 6.19
C PHE A 215 10.38 -12.86 7.00
N SER A 216 10.20 -12.96 8.32
CA SER A 216 10.98 -13.88 9.16
C SER A 216 10.71 -15.34 8.80
N LEU A 217 9.43 -15.69 8.58
CA LEU A 217 9.06 -17.04 8.14
C LEU A 217 9.61 -17.35 6.74
N LEU A 218 9.62 -16.35 5.86
CA LEU A 218 10.23 -16.46 4.53
C LEU A 218 11.73 -16.73 4.61
N ASP A 219 12.45 -15.97 5.43
CA ASP A 219 13.88 -16.12 5.66
C ASP A 219 14.21 -17.54 6.15
N TYR A 220 13.50 -17.96 7.21
CA TYR A 220 13.63 -19.30 7.79
C TYR A 220 13.38 -20.42 6.78
N LYS A 221 12.25 -20.39 6.05
CA LYS A 221 11.91 -21.44 5.08
C LYS A 221 12.76 -21.40 3.81
N SER A 222 13.34 -20.25 3.48
CA SER A 222 14.29 -20.12 2.36
C SER A 222 15.72 -20.56 2.74
N GLY A 223 15.97 -20.86 4.01
CA GLY A 223 17.30 -21.20 4.49
C GLY A 223 18.30 -20.03 4.40
N GLY A 224 17.82 -18.79 4.50
CA GLY A 224 18.65 -17.59 4.39
C GLY A 224 18.87 -17.08 2.96
N PHE A 225 18.28 -17.71 1.94
CA PHE A 225 18.43 -17.26 0.55
C PHE A 225 17.73 -15.92 0.29
N LEU A 226 16.59 -15.68 0.96
CA LEU A 226 15.90 -14.41 0.96
C LEU A 226 16.08 -13.75 2.33
N PRO A 227 16.90 -12.69 2.46
CA PRO A 227 17.25 -12.09 3.76
C PRO A 227 16.09 -11.27 4.33
N GLY A 228 15.00 -11.94 4.72
CA GLY A 228 13.79 -11.31 5.25
C GLY A 228 13.98 -10.70 6.63
N SER A 229 14.96 -11.15 7.41
CA SER A 229 15.30 -10.60 8.73
C SER A 229 15.65 -9.11 8.71
N ILE A 230 16.21 -8.56 7.63
CA ILE A 230 16.44 -7.09 7.57
C ILE A 230 15.14 -6.30 7.61
N LEU A 231 14.03 -6.91 7.14
CA LEU A 231 12.73 -6.26 7.09
C LEU A 231 12.05 -6.21 8.45
N THR A 232 12.49 -7.02 9.42
CA THR A 232 11.96 -6.96 10.80
C THR A 232 12.39 -5.69 11.53
N GLU A 233 13.55 -5.13 11.16
CA GLU A 233 14.05 -3.89 11.72
C GLU A 233 13.14 -2.70 11.43
N PHE A 234 12.41 -2.70 10.31
CA PHE A 234 11.48 -1.61 9.98
C PHE A 234 10.35 -1.47 11.00
N ALA A 235 9.82 -2.59 11.52
CA ALA A 235 8.82 -2.54 12.59
C ALA A 235 9.40 -1.96 13.89
N HIS A 236 10.65 -2.31 14.21
CA HIS A 236 11.36 -1.77 15.38
C HIS A 236 11.63 -0.27 15.23
N ILE A 237 12.19 0.16 14.10
CA ILE A 237 12.49 1.55 13.76
C ILE A 237 11.21 2.40 13.83
N ALA A 238 10.11 1.93 13.22
CA ALA A 238 8.83 2.65 13.22
C ALA A 238 8.30 2.88 14.64
N ARG A 239 8.39 1.88 15.52
CA ARG A 239 7.99 2.03 16.93
C ARG A 239 8.87 3.00 17.69
N GLN A 240 10.18 2.88 17.52
CA GLN A 240 11.13 3.77 18.19
C GLN A 240 10.86 5.21 17.77
N PHE A 241 10.66 5.45 16.47
CA PHE A 241 10.32 6.77 15.93
C PHE A 241 9.09 7.38 16.60
N VAL A 242 7.98 6.64 16.70
CA VAL A 242 6.74 7.15 17.33
C VAL A 242 6.95 7.41 18.84
N ARG A 243 7.69 6.55 19.54
CA ARG A 243 8.01 6.74 20.96
C ARG A 243 8.86 8.00 21.19
N ASP A 244 9.89 8.19 20.38
CA ASP A 244 10.79 9.34 20.49
C ASP A 244 10.02 10.63 20.15
N PHE A 245 9.08 10.57 19.21
CA PHE A 245 8.19 11.68 18.88
C PHE A 245 7.28 12.08 20.06
N ASP A 246 6.64 11.11 20.72
CA ASP A 246 5.80 11.35 21.90
C ASP A 246 6.61 11.95 23.07
N VAL A 247 7.82 11.42 23.34
CA VAL A 247 8.71 11.94 24.39
C VAL A 247 9.15 13.38 24.10
N ASN A 248 9.43 13.70 22.84
CA ASN A 248 9.83 15.05 22.44
C ASN A 248 8.66 16.05 22.50
N GLN A 249 7.41 15.63 22.27
CA GLN A 249 6.25 16.50 22.49
C GLN A 249 5.99 16.80 23.97
N LEU A 250 6.32 15.87 24.86
CA LEU A 250 6.14 16.01 26.30
C LEU A 250 7.25 16.86 26.97
N ARG A 251 8.33 17.20 26.25
CA ARG A 251 9.34 18.15 26.75
C ARG A 251 8.84 19.59 26.56
N PRO A 252 8.70 20.39 27.62
CA PRO A 252 8.51 21.84 27.48
C PRO A 252 9.69 22.44 26.68
N PRO A 253 9.49 23.53 25.92
CA PRO A 253 10.59 24.20 25.24
C PRO A 253 11.67 24.53 26.27
N GLN A 254 12.86 23.93 26.09
CA GLN A 254 14.02 24.24 26.90
C GLN A 254 14.35 25.72 26.63
N GLN A 255 14.10 26.57 27.62
CA GLN A 255 14.66 27.91 27.66
C GLN A 255 16.17 27.79 27.58
N GLU A 256 16.78 28.35 26.54
CA GLU A 256 18.20 28.67 26.54
C GLU A 256 18.52 29.49 27.80
N PRO A 257 19.57 29.16 28.56
CA PRO A 257 19.92 29.90 29.76
C PRO A 257 20.43 31.30 29.37
N THR A 258 19.55 32.30 29.50
CA THR A 258 19.97 33.70 29.55
C THR A 258 20.41 34.01 30.98
N GLU A 259 21.66 34.43 31.12
CA GLU A 259 22.31 34.74 32.38
C GLU A 259 21.68 35.93 33.14
N LEU A 260 21.66 35.78 34.47
CA LEU A 260 21.86 36.77 35.55
C LEU A 260 20.89 37.96 35.73
N GLY A 261 20.22 38.00 36.91
CA GLY A 261 19.68 39.24 37.48
C GLY A 261 18.63 39.08 38.60
N SER A 262 19.10 39.02 39.85
CA SER A 262 18.44 39.35 41.14
C SER A 262 17.24 40.34 41.09
N SER A 263 16.23 40.40 41.97
CA SER A 263 15.98 39.86 43.31
C SER A 263 14.54 40.21 43.79
N ILE A 264 13.90 39.28 44.51
CA ILE A 264 13.13 39.40 45.78
C ILE A 264 11.77 40.17 45.85
N THR A 265 10.76 39.42 46.35
CA THR A 265 9.64 39.72 47.30
C THR A 265 8.25 39.36 46.72
N GLY A 266 7.30 38.66 47.34
CA GLY A 266 7.09 38.01 48.64
C GLY A 266 5.84 37.08 48.58
N PHE A 267 5.69 36.21 49.58
CA PHE A 267 4.77 35.06 49.80
C PHE A 267 3.24 35.40 49.98
N PRO A 268 2.31 34.44 50.29
CA PRO A 268 1.85 33.20 49.61
C PRO A 268 0.28 33.03 49.64
N PRO A 269 -0.34 31.83 49.71
CA PRO A 269 -1.21 31.24 48.69
C PRO A 269 -2.73 31.27 49.01
N VAL A 270 -3.57 30.88 48.06
CA VAL A 270 -4.92 30.36 48.35
C VAL A 270 -5.15 29.09 47.53
N ASP A 271 -5.29 28.00 48.27
CA ASP A 271 -5.69 26.66 47.84
C ASP A 271 -7.09 26.66 47.21
N THR A 272 -7.31 25.83 46.19
CA THR A 272 -8.45 24.88 46.17
C THR A 272 -8.15 23.76 45.17
N GLU A 273 -7.72 22.60 45.68
CA GLU A 273 -7.98 21.31 45.02
C GLU A 273 -9.46 20.95 45.23
N VAL A 274 -10.10 20.30 44.26
CA VAL A 274 -10.67 18.94 44.43
C VAL A 274 -10.92 18.29 43.07
N SER A 275 -10.41 17.06 43.01
CA SER A 275 -10.52 16.00 42.01
C SER A 275 -11.92 15.38 41.88
N MET A 276 -12.29 14.83 40.71
CA MET A 276 -12.60 13.39 40.51
C MET A 276 -13.28 13.09 39.15
N GLN A 277 -12.60 12.25 38.37
CA GLN A 277 -13.09 11.32 37.32
C GLN A 277 -13.86 10.13 37.96
N PRO A 278 -14.27 9.05 37.25
CA PRO A 278 -14.74 8.86 35.86
C PRO A 278 -16.00 7.94 35.80
N SER A 279 -16.55 7.67 34.61
CA SER A 279 -17.13 6.33 34.34
C SER A 279 -17.30 6.06 32.84
N GLU A 280 -16.69 4.94 32.45
CA GLU A 280 -16.69 4.26 31.17
C GLU A 280 -18.06 3.69 30.80
N THR A 281 -18.35 3.53 29.51
CA THR A 281 -18.95 2.29 28.99
C THR A 281 -18.54 2.06 27.54
N ASN A 282 -17.90 0.91 27.34
CA ASN A 282 -17.63 0.21 26.08
C ASN A 282 -18.84 0.15 25.14
N ASN A 283 -18.56 0.16 23.83
CA ASN A 283 -18.94 -0.97 22.99
C ASN A 283 -18.09 -1.04 21.72
N ASP A 284 -17.28 -2.10 21.67
CA ASP A 284 -16.66 -2.66 20.48
C ASP A 284 -17.72 -3.05 19.45
N ASN A 285 -17.42 -2.76 18.18
CA ASN A 285 -17.87 -3.53 17.01
C ASN A 285 -17.11 -3.04 15.77
N THR A 286 -15.87 -3.51 15.60
CA THR A 286 -15.07 -3.34 14.38
C THR A 286 -15.42 -4.44 13.37
N ALA A 287 -16.34 -4.11 12.46
CA ALA A 287 -16.54 -4.85 11.22
C ALA A 287 -15.95 -4.00 10.06
N VAL A 288 -14.68 -4.23 9.73
CA VAL A 288 -14.02 -3.55 8.59
C VAL A 288 -14.35 -4.29 7.31
N GLY A 289 -15.51 -3.98 6.74
CA GLY A 289 -15.77 -4.16 5.32
C GLY A 289 -15.32 -2.91 4.57
N LEU A 290 -14.79 -3.05 3.35
CA LEU A 290 -14.52 -1.92 2.46
C LEU A 290 -15.85 -1.24 2.08
N GLN A 291 -16.38 -0.40 2.98
CA GLN A 291 -17.55 0.43 2.75
C GLN A 291 -17.14 1.59 1.85
N HIS A 292 -17.41 1.44 0.56
CA HIS A 292 -17.50 2.56 -0.35
C HIS A 292 -18.90 3.15 -0.21
N ASP A 293 -18.97 4.47 -0.03
CA ASP A 293 -20.17 5.32 0.09
C ASP A 293 -20.76 5.57 1.50
N MET A 294 -19.95 6.19 2.37
CA MET A 294 -20.49 7.15 3.34
C MET A 294 -19.91 8.55 3.05
N ILE A 295 -20.78 9.57 3.02
CA ILE A 295 -20.39 10.98 2.96
C ILE A 295 -19.72 11.32 4.29
N GLU A 296 -18.41 11.12 4.34
CA GLU A 296 -17.60 11.43 5.51
C GLU A 296 -17.09 12.87 5.38
N SER A 297 -17.50 13.73 6.32
CA SER A 297 -16.96 15.09 6.46
C SER A 297 -15.68 15.01 7.31
N TRP A 298 -14.53 14.95 6.66
CA TRP A 298 -13.25 14.89 7.36
C TRP A 298 -12.90 16.23 8.00
N SER A 299 -12.46 16.18 9.26
CA SER A 299 -11.85 17.35 9.90
C SER A 299 -10.40 17.51 9.40
N PRO A 300 -9.81 18.72 9.43
CA PRO A 300 -8.41 18.92 9.03
C PRO A 300 -7.38 18.05 9.79
N ARG A 301 -7.73 17.54 10.97
CA ARG A 301 -6.88 16.64 11.77
C ARG A 301 -6.91 15.18 11.30
N ASP A 302 -7.85 14.83 10.41
CA ASP A 302 -8.03 13.48 9.86
C ASP A 302 -7.34 13.31 8.50
N PHE A 303 -6.65 14.35 8.00
CA PHE A 303 -5.93 14.28 6.73
C PHE A 303 -4.59 13.58 6.91
N LEU A 304 -4.32 12.64 6.02
CA LEU A 304 -3.05 11.92 6.00
C LEU A 304 -2.00 12.70 5.22
N TYR A 305 -0.76 12.63 5.68
CA TYR A 305 0.42 13.00 4.92
C TYR A 305 1.07 11.73 4.34
N TYR A 306 1.46 11.78 3.08
CA TYR A 306 2.20 10.68 2.42
C TYR A 306 3.36 11.30 1.65
N PRO A 307 4.60 10.81 1.81
CA PRO A 307 5.76 11.39 1.18
C PRO A 307 5.66 11.25 -0.34
N ILE A 308 5.81 12.37 -1.02
CA ILE A 308 6.02 12.40 -2.46
C ILE A 308 7.49 12.73 -2.63
N THR A 309 8.35 11.74 -2.88
CA THR A 309 9.79 11.97 -3.02
C THR A 309 10.04 13.00 -4.12
N PRO A 310 10.68 14.15 -3.81
CA PRO A 310 11.17 15.05 -4.82
C PRO A 310 12.39 14.42 -5.51
N GLU A 311 12.49 14.65 -6.81
CA GLU A 311 13.54 14.09 -7.67
C GLU A 311 14.94 14.46 -7.18
N THR A 312 15.81 13.46 -6.96
CA THR A 312 17.24 13.72 -6.82
C THR A 312 17.83 13.86 -8.21
N THR A 313 17.92 15.08 -8.72
CA THR A 313 18.75 15.41 -9.88
C THR A 313 20.21 15.15 -9.47
N LEU A 314 20.77 13.99 -9.85
CA LEU A 314 22.17 13.69 -9.57
C LEU A 314 23.05 14.47 -10.55
N HIS A 315 23.32 15.74 -10.23
CA HIS A 315 24.37 16.50 -10.89
C HIS A 315 25.72 15.97 -10.42
N GLY A 316 26.36 15.14 -11.25
CA GLY A 316 27.81 14.93 -11.28
C GLY A 316 28.41 13.91 -10.30
N ALA A 317 28.70 12.69 -10.79
CA ALA A 317 29.87 11.91 -10.39
C ALA A 317 30.23 10.91 -11.52
N PRO A 318 31.53 10.66 -11.80
CA PRO A 318 31.99 10.07 -13.05
C PRO A 318 31.76 8.56 -13.12
N GLU A 319 31.40 8.09 -14.31
CA GLU A 319 31.21 6.69 -14.66
C GLU A 319 32.51 5.90 -14.50
N ASN A 320 32.47 4.80 -13.75
CA ASN A 320 33.50 3.77 -13.79
C ASN A 320 32.86 2.43 -14.21
N PRO A 321 33.11 1.92 -15.43
CA PRO A 321 32.38 0.79 -15.98
C PRO A 321 33.04 -0.52 -15.55
N ARG A 322 32.82 -0.94 -14.30
CA ARG A 322 33.04 -2.33 -13.82
C ARG A 322 32.64 -2.43 -12.35
N THR A 323 31.34 -2.56 -12.13
CA THR A 323 30.63 -3.10 -10.97
C THR A 323 29.24 -2.48 -11.09
N THR A 324 28.27 -3.19 -11.65
CA THR A 324 26.88 -2.77 -11.53
C THR A 324 26.49 -2.98 -10.06
N PRO A 325 26.36 -1.92 -9.23
CA PRO A 325 25.84 -2.09 -7.89
C PRO A 325 24.35 -2.35 -8.06
N TYR A 326 23.82 -3.35 -7.34
CA TYR A 326 22.39 -3.52 -7.20
C TYR A 326 21.79 -2.20 -6.69
N ASN A 327 21.13 -1.46 -7.59
CA ASN A 327 20.60 -0.15 -7.26
C ASN A 327 19.29 -0.35 -6.49
N ILE A 328 19.33 -0.03 -5.21
CA ILE A 328 18.17 -0.12 -4.31
C ILE A 328 17.06 0.83 -4.77
N GLN A 329 17.38 1.89 -5.54
CA GLN A 329 16.39 2.80 -6.14
C GLN A 329 15.50 2.11 -7.19
N THR A 330 15.99 1.05 -7.86
CA THR A 330 15.16 0.19 -8.73
C THR A 330 14.15 -0.64 -7.94
N LEU A 331 14.35 -0.83 -6.63
CA LEU A 331 13.36 -1.43 -5.72
C LEU A 331 12.27 -0.43 -5.33
N PHE A 332 12.57 0.88 -5.37
CA PHE A 332 11.71 1.96 -4.85
C PHE A 332 11.00 2.79 -5.94
N GLY A 333 11.48 2.75 -7.20
CA GLY A 333 10.88 3.41 -8.37
C GLY A 333 9.62 2.74 -8.93
N PHE A 334 8.89 1.99 -8.11
CA PHE A 334 7.65 1.36 -8.54
C PHE A 334 6.55 2.41 -8.68
N MET A 335 6.33 2.87 -9.92
CA MET A 335 5.09 3.48 -10.45
C MET A 335 5.00 5.01 -10.51
N VAL A 336 6.10 5.70 -10.81
CA VAL A 336 6.00 7.07 -11.35
C VAL A 336 6.99 7.19 -12.51
N PRO A 337 6.53 7.45 -13.75
CA PRO A 337 7.41 7.90 -14.82
C PRO A 337 8.13 9.20 -14.41
N GLU A 338 9.41 9.35 -14.75
CA GLU A 338 10.14 10.60 -14.54
C GLU A 338 9.45 11.72 -15.34
N PHE A 339 9.00 12.77 -14.65
CA PHE A 339 8.39 13.93 -15.29
C PHE A 339 9.47 14.99 -15.46
N GLY A 340 10.04 15.09 -16.67
CA GLY A 340 10.93 16.19 -17.01
C GLY A 340 10.24 17.54 -16.81
N HIS A 341 10.85 18.42 -16.03
CA HIS A 341 10.46 19.82 -15.97
C HIS A 341 10.96 20.53 -17.24
N ASP A 342 10.03 20.91 -18.13
CA ASP A 342 10.31 21.91 -19.15
C ASP A 342 10.40 23.29 -18.49
N GLN A 343 11.49 24.00 -18.80
CA GLN A 343 11.74 25.42 -18.48
C GLN A 343 10.87 26.36 -19.30
#